data_AF-A0A554JUX3-F1
#
_entry.id   AF-A0A554JUX3-F1
#
_cell.length_a   1.000
_cell.length_b   1.000
_cell.length_c   1.000
_cell.angle_alpha   90.00
_cell.angle_beta   90.00
_cell.angle_gamma   90.00
#
_symmetry.space_group_name_H-M   'P 1'
#
loop_
_entity.id
_entity.type
_entity.pdbx_description
1 polymer ?
#
loop_
_entity_poly.entity_id
_entity_poly.type
_entity_poly.pdbx_seq_one_letter_code
_entity_poly.pdbx_strand_id
1 'polypeptide(L)' 'MVSPHIAELVREIFACYGEEIECEAKKDPEAYLVYLLTAIKEELPHVWATLQSTVEEATLRYHEEATKGQRQRAK' A
#
# COMPACT_ATOMS: atom_id res chain seq x y z
N MET A 1 -2.54 16.35 -4.06
CA MET A 1 -3.76 15.89 -3.37
C MET A 1 -3.52 14.44 -3.04
N VAL A 2 -3.50 14.09 -1.75
CA VAL A 2 -3.34 12.72 -1.29
C VAL A 2 -4.51 11.88 -1.80
N SER A 3 -4.23 10.69 -2.32
CA SER A 3 -5.28 9.73 -2.68
C SER A 3 -6.08 9.32 -1.44
N PRO A 4 -7.42 9.38 -1.44
CA PRO A 4 -8.26 8.95 -0.32
C PRO A 4 -7.93 7.53 0.18
N HIS A 5 -7.53 6.66 -0.75
CA HIS A 5 -7.12 5.28 -0.43
C HIS A 5 -5.80 5.21 0.35
N ILE A 6 -4.85 6.12 0.09
CA ILE A 6 -3.59 6.17 0.85
C ILE A 6 -3.87 6.64 2.27
N ALA A 7 -4.73 7.67 2.43
CA ALA A 7 -5.11 8.16 3.76
C ALA A 7 -5.82 7.09 4.59
N GLU A 8 -6.72 6.32 3.97
CA GLU A 8 -7.41 5.20 4.63
C GLU A 8 -6.45 4.09 5.04
N LEU A 9 -5.57 3.65 4.12
CA LEU A 9 -4.57 2.62 4.40
C LEU A 9 -3.64 3.02 5.56
N VAL A 10 -3.13 4.25 5.54
CA VAL A 10 -2.27 4.78 6.60
C VAL A 10 -3.02 4.80 7.92
N ARG A 11 -4.29 5.23 7.94
CA ARG A 11 -5.11 5.18 9.16
C ARG A 11 -5.25 3.75 9.68
N GLU A 12 -5.50 2.76 8.81
CA GLU A 12 -5.61 1.35 9.22
C GLU A 12 -4.31 0.82 9.85
N ILE A 13 -3.16 1.15 9.26
CA ILE A 13 -1.85 0.74 9.78
C ILE A 13 -1.59 1.37 11.15
N PHE A 14 -1.93 2.64 11.32
CA PHE A 14 -1.61 3.41 12.53
C PHE A 14 -2.70 3.40 13.62
N ALA A 15 -3.88 2.84 13.35
CA ALA A 15 -5.00 2.77 14.30
C ALA A 15 -4.62 2.12 15.64
N CYS A 16 -3.62 1.24 15.66
CA CYS A 16 -3.16 0.53 16.85
C CYS A 16 -2.21 1.34 17.75
N TYR A 17 -1.71 2.49 17.29
CA TYR A 17 -0.62 3.24 17.95
C TYR A 17 -1.10 4.49 18.72
N GLY A 18 -2.41 4.71 18.80
CA GLY A 18 -3.02 5.80 19.57
C GLY A 18 -3.31 7.07 18.76
N GLU A 19 -4.15 7.95 19.32
CA GLU A 19 -4.70 9.12 18.64
C GLU A 19 -3.65 10.13 18.16
N GLU A 20 -2.53 10.26 18.88
CA GLU A 20 -1.47 11.22 18.54
C GLU A 20 -0.75 10.84 17.24
N ILE A 21 -0.35 9.57 17.11
CA ILE A 21 0.32 9.04 15.92
C ILE A 21 -0.66 9.01 14.74
N GLU A 22 -1.93 8.67 14.99
CA GLU A 22 -2.97 8.74 13.96
C GLU A 22 -3.19 10.18 13.45
N CYS A 23 -3.11 11.18 14.33
CA CYS A 23 -3.32 12.59 13.98
C CYS A 23 -2.16 13.15 13.14
N GLU A 24 -0.91 12.79 13.45
CA GLU A 24 0.26 13.16 12.64
C GLU A 24 0.25 12.46 11.27
N ALA A 25 -0.09 11.17 11.24
CA ALA A 25 -0.18 10.40 9.99
C ALA A 25 -1.27 10.93 9.03
N LYS A 26 -2.32 11.59 9.55
CA LYS A 26 -3.34 12.27 8.73
C LYS A 26 -2.83 13.53 8.02
N LYS A 27 -1.80 14.20 8.55
CA LYS A 27 -1.28 15.45 7.96
C LYS A 27 -0.51 15.17 6.68
N ASP A 28 0.27 14.09 6.66
CA ASP A 28 1.03 13.65 5.48
C ASP A 28 1.12 12.11 5.42
N PRO A 29 0.04 11.44 4.99
CA PRO A 29 -0.02 9.99 4.94
C PRO A 29 0.94 9.39 3.92
N GLU A 30 1.25 10.10 2.83
CA GLU A 30 2.22 9.63 1.84
C GLU A 30 3.63 9.57 2.44
N ALA A 31 4.07 10.61 3.15
CA ALA A 31 5.36 10.60 3.84
C ALA A 31 5.44 9.48 4.88
N TYR A 32 4.38 9.26 5.66
CA TYR A 32 4.32 8.18 6.65
C TYR A 32 4.40 6.78 6.01
N LEU A 33 3.70 6.57 4.90
CA LEU A 33 3.76 5.30 4.17
C LEU A 33 5.15 5.05 3.59
N VAL A 34 5.77 6.07 3.00
CA VAL A 34 7.15 5.97 2.47
C VAL A 34 8.15 5.68 3.59
N TYR A 35 8.02 6.36 4.72
CA TYR A 35 8.86 6.11 5.90
C TYR A 35 8.74 4.65 6.36
N LEU A 36 7.52 4.14 6.52
CA LEU A 36 7.26 2.74 6.91
C LEU A 36 7.90 1.74 5.95
N LEU A 37 7.67 1.91 4.65
CA LEU A 37 8.22 1.00 3.64
C LEU A 37 9.75 1.04 3.61
N THR A 38 10.34 2.22 3.84
CA THR A 38 11.80 2.39 3.94
C THR A 38 12.34 1.68 5.18
N ALA A 39 11.72 1.89 6.35
CA ALA A 39 12.10 1.21 7.59
C ALA A 39 11.98 -0.32 7.47
N ILE A 40 10.90 -0.84 6.87
CA ILE A 40 10.74 -2.28 6.62
C ILE A 40 11.87 -2.80 5.71
N LYS A 41 12.22 -2.07 4.66
CA LYS A 41 13.29 -2.46 3.72
C LYS A 41 14.66 -2.51 4.38
N GLU A 42 14.98 -1.56 5.24
CA GLU A 42 16.29 -1.42 5.88
C GLU A 42 16.43 -2.30 7.12
N GLU A 43 15.39 -2.35 7.97
CA GLU A 43 15.44 -3.02 9.27
C GLU A 43 14.93 -4.46 9.22
N LEU A 44 14.02 -4.78 8.28
CA LEU A 44 13.33 -6.07 8.19
C LEU A 44 13.39 -6.64 6.75
N PRO A 45 14.60 -6.91 6.19
CA PRO A 45 14.75 -7.27 4.79
C PRO A 45 14.02 -8.56 4.37
N HIS A 46 13.81 -9.49 5.31
CA HIS A 46 13.03 -10.70 5.07
C HIS A 46 11.53 -10.39 4.93
N VAL A 47 11.00 -9.47 5.74
CA VAL A 47 9.61 -8.99 5.62
C VAL A 47 9.45 -8.20 4.32
N TRP A 48 10.43 -7.36 3.97
CA TRP A 48 10.44 -6.64 2.71
C TRP A 48 10.36 -7.58 1.50
N ALA A 49 11.13 -8.67 1.48
CA ALA A 49 11.09 -9.65 0.40
C ALA A 49 9.69 -10.29 0.25
N THR A 50 9.04 -10.63 1.36
CA THR A 50 7.66 -11.14 1.35
C THR A 50 6.66 -10.10 0.85
N LEU A 51 6.77 -8.85 1.33
CA LEU A 51 5.92 -7.75 0.90
C LEU A 51 6.07 -7.49 -0.61
N GLN A 52 7.31 -7.40 -1.09
CA GLN A 52 7.62 -7.20 -2.51
C GLN A 52 7.00 -8.31 -3.37
N SER A 53 7.21 -9.58 -3.01
CA SER A 53 6.63 -10.72 -3.74
C SER A 53 5.09 -10.66 -3.79
N THR A 54 4.46 -10.30 -2.67
CA THR A 54 3.00 -10.16 -2.58
C THR A 54 2.47 -9.04 -3.47
N VAL A 55 3.18 -7.91 -3.53
CA VAL A 55 2.84 -6.78 -4.40
C VAL A 55 2.99 -7.15 -5.87
N GLU A 56 4.06 -7.87 -6.24
CA GLU A 56 4.27 -8.36 -7.60
C GLU A 56 3.14 -9.31 -8.04
N GLU A 57 2.73 -10.24 -7.18
CA GLU A 57 1.63 -11.16 -7.46
C GLU A 57 0.29 -10.42 -7.61
N ALA A 58 -0.02 -9.49 -6.71
CA ALA A 58 -1.24 -8.67 -6.80
C ALA A 58 -1.28 -7.85 -8.10
N THR A 59 -0.13 -7.28 -8.49
CA THR A 59 0.03 -6.50 -9.71
C THR A 59 -0.21 -7.37 -10.95
N LEU A 60 0.36 -8.58 -10.97
CA LEU A 60 0.15 -9.53 -12.06
C LEU A 60 -1.34 -9.90 -12.20
N ARG A 61 -2.00 -10.26 -11.10
CA ARG A 61 -3.43 -10.59 -11.10
C ARG A 61 -4.29 -9.44 -11.63
N TYR A 62 -4.00 -8.21 -11.20
CA TYR A 62 -4.69 -7.01 -11.70
C TYR A 62 -4.55 -6.85 -13.21
N HIS A 63 -3.33 -7.02 -13.75
CA HIS A 63 -3.10 -6.96 -15.20
C HIS A 63 -3.82 -8.08 -15.97
N GLU A 64 -3.83 -9.30 -15.44
CA GLU A 64 -4.55 -10.42 -16.05
C GLU A 64 -6.07 -10.22 -16.08
N GLU A 65 -6.65 -9.66 -15.01
CA GLU A 65 -8.07 -9.35 -14.94
C GLU A 65 -8.45 -8.19 -15.88
N ALA A 66 -7.63 -7.14 -15.91
CA ALA A 66 -7.83 -6.00 -16.81
C ALA A 66 -7.79 -6.41 -18.30
N THR A 67 -6.89 -7.33 -18.65
CA THR A 67 -6.77 -7.84 -20.04
C THR A 67 -7.87 -8.85 -20.39
N LYS A 68 -8.35 -9.66 -19.44
CA LYS A 68 -9.54 -10.53 -19.63
C LYS A 68 -10.82 -9.71 -19.87
N GLY A 69 -11.00 -8.61 -19.14
CA GLY A 69 -12.15 -7.69 -19.31
C GLY A 69 -12.19 -7.00 -20.68
N GLN A 70 -11.03 -6.72 -21.27
CA GLN A 70 -10.94 -6.15 -22.63
C GLN A 70 -11.30 -7.16 -23.73
N ARG A 71 -10.98 -8.45 -23.56
CA ARG A 71 -11.37 -9.51 -24.53
C ARG A 71 -12.86 -9.83 -24.55
N GLN A 72 -13.57 -9.63 -23.45
CA GLN A 72 -15.02 -9.88 -23.38
C GLN A 72 -15.86 -8.71 -23.95
N ARG A 73 -15.33 -7.48 -23.96
CA ARG A 73 -16.00 -6.30 -24.55
C ARG A 73 -15.75 -6.12 -26.05
N ALA A 74 -14.88 -6.94 -26.64
CA ALA A 74 -14.54 -6.92 -28.06
C ALA A 74 -15.24 -8.03 -28.88
N LYS A 75 -16.24 -8.70 -28.29
CA LYS A 75 -17.18 -9.62 -28.95
C LYS A 75 -18.58 -9.03 -28.89
#